data_AF-A0A943HZW1-F1
#
_entry.id   AF-A0A943HZW1-F1
#
_cell.length_a   1.000
_cell.length_b   1.000
_cell.length_c   1.000
_cell.angle_alpha   90.00
_cell.angle_beta   90.00
_cell.angle_gamma   90.00
#
_symmetry.space_group_name_H-M   'P 1'
#
loop_
_entity.id
_entity.type
_entity.pdbx_description
1 polymer ?
#
loop_
_entity_poly.entity_id
_entity_poly.type
_entity_poly.pdbx_seq_one_letter_code
_entity_poly.pdbx_strand_id
1 'polypeptide(L)'
;MDEQRKRELKEAYRNSRTPKGVLANLCEPTGESFLLASRNISADTNSVTFKLNSGYHPNRHLLELWERYGEEGFAVEVLETLDYRDESDDPADYKDELDQLRDLCLERDPNALLLWK
;
A
#
# COMPACT_ATOMS: atom_id res chain seq x y z
N MET A 1 20.52 34.08 3.09
CA MET A 1 19.04 34.06 3.10
C MET A 1 18.44 33.01 2.17
N ASP A 2 19.17 32.44 1.20
CA ASP A 2 18.67 31.38 0.30
C ASP A 2 18.89 29.95 0.84
N GLU A 3 20.02 29.70 1.50
CA GLU A 3 20.41 28.39 2.05
C GLU A 3 19.43 27.84 3.09
N GLN A 4 18.95 28.71 3.98
CA GLN A 4 18.05 28.32 5.06
C GLN A 4 16.66 27.95 4.52
N ARG A 5 16.18 28.68 3.51
CA ARG A 5 14.92 28.40 2.82
C ARG A 5 15.00 27.12 1.97
N LYS A 6 16.13 26.88 1.30
CA LYS A 6 16.40 25.59 0.62
C LYS A 6 16.48 24.43 1.60
N ARG A 7 17.09 24.62 2.77
CA ARG A 7 17.20 23.58 3.81
C ARG A 7 15.84 23.26 4.42
N GLU A 8 15.04 24.27 4.74
CA GLU A 8 13.66 24.10 5.22
C GLU A 8 12.76 23.42 4.17
N LEU A 9 12.87 23.81 2.90
CA LEU A 9 12.14 23.14 1.82
C LEU A 9 12.57 21.68 1.64
N LYS A 10 13.87 21.38 1.77
CA LYS A 10 14.38 20.01 1.74
C LYS A 10 13.93 19.19 2.94
N GLU A 11 13.92 19.76 4.14
CA GLU A 11 13.48 19.08 5.36
C GLU A 11 11.96 18.85 5.35
N ALA A 12 11.18 19.82 4.88
CA ALA A 12 9.74 19.64 4.64
C ALA A 12 9.48 18.56 3.58
N TYR A 13 10.26 18.53 2.49
CA TYR A 13 10.15 17.51 1.45
C TYR A 13 10.54 16.11 1.94
N ARG A 14 11.59 15.98 2.75
CA ARG A 14 12.00 14.72 3.41
C ARG A 14 10.93 14.23 4.38
N ASN A 15 10.34 15.13 5.17
CA ASN A 15 9.28 14.79 6.11
C ASN A 15 7.92 14.56 5.42
N SER A 16 7.73 15.04 4.19
CA SER A 16 6.52 14.80 3.40
C SER A 16 6.61 13.56 2.51
N ARG A 17 7.72 12.81 2.51
CA ARG A 17 7.81 11.61 1.69
C ARG A 17 6.86 10.56 2.22
N THR A 18 5.98 10.12 1.34
CA THR A 18 5.01 9.10 1.68
C THR A 18 5.72 7.74 1.76
N PRO A 19 5.41 6.94 2.77
CA PRO A 19 5.96 5.60 2.89
C PRO A 19 5.47 4.75 1.71
N LYS A 20 6.39 3.98 1.13
CA LYS A 20 6.17 3.04 0.04
C LYS A 20 6.50 1.64 0.53
N GLY A 21 5.79 0.63 0.05
CA GLY A 21 5.89 -0.71 0.60
C GLY A 21 4.77 -1.63 0.12
N VAL A 22 4.67 -2.79 0.76
CA VAL A 22 3.61 -3.76 0.52
C VAL A 22 2.60 -3.69 1.66
N LEU A 23 1.35 -3.47 1.29
CA LEU A 23 0.21 -3.48 2.20
C LEU A 23 -0.53 -4.81 2.09
N ALA A 24 -1.07 -5.27 3.21
CA ALA A 24 -2.02 -6.36 3.28
C ALA A 24 -3.34 -5.84 3.82
N ASN A 25 -4.44 -6.10 3.10
CA ASN A 25 -5.77 -6.01 3.67
C ASN A 25 -6.15 -7.41 4.16
N LEU A 26 -6.06 -7.64 5.46
CA LEU A 26 -6.44 -8.90 6.09
C LEU A 26 -7.94 -8.89 6.36
N CYS A 27 -8.65 -9.87 5.81
CA CYS A 27 -10.02 -10.16 6.20
C CYS A 27 -10.01 -11.06 7.43
N GLU A 28 -10.19 -10.50 8.63
CA GLU A 28 -10.09 -11.27 9.89
C GLU A 28 -11.04 -12.49 9.94
N PRO A 29 -12.29 -12.41 9.45
CA PRO A 29 -13.21 -13.55 9.48
C PRO A 29 -12.81 -14.73 8.60
N THR A 30 -12.04 -14.49 7.53
CA THR A 30 -11.62 -15.54 6.58
C THR A 30 -10.15 -15.92 6.74
N GLY A 31 -9.33 -15.03 7.31
CA GLY A 31 -7.88 -15.16 7.37
C GLY A 31 -7.18 -14.86 6.04
N GLU A 32 -7.91 -14.42 5.01
CA GLU A 32 -7.33 -14.10 3.70
C GLU A 32 -6.67 -12.71 3.72
N SER A 33 -5.46 -12.62 3.18
CA SER A 33 -4.70 -11.36 3.12
C SER A 33 -4.57 -10.88 1.66
N PHE A 34 -4.99 -9.65 1.38
CA PHE A 34 -4.94 -9.08 0.02
C PHE A 34 -3.78 -8.12 -0.12
N LEU A 35 -2.76 -8.52 -0.88
CA LEU A 35 -1.50 -7.81 -1.00
C LEU A 35 -1.50 -6.76 -2.11
N LEU A 36 -0.93 -5.60 -1.79
CA LEU A 36 -0.82 -4.44 -2.66
C LEU A 36 0.58 -3.83 -2.57
N ALA A 37 1.31 -3.83 -3.69
CA ALA A 37 2.50 -3.01 -3.86
C ALA A 37 2.10 -1.54 -4.00
N SER A 38 2.50 -0.71 -3.04
CA SER A 38 2.13 0.70 -2.94
C SER A 38 3.34 1.62 -2.95
N ARG A 39 3.26 2.68 -3.77
CA ARG A 39 4.24 3.78 -3.78
C ARG A 39 3.88 4.90 -2.80
N ASN A 40 2.65 4.89 -2.32
CA ASN A 40 2.13 5.81 -1.33
C ASN A 40 1.04 5.09 -0.55
N ILE A 41 1.45 4.51 0.57
CA ILE A 41 0.61 3.63 1.38
C ILE A 41 -0.69 4.32 1.75
N SER A 42 -0.63 5.57 2.22
CA SER A 42 -1.82 6.31 2.64
C SER A 42 -2.79 6.58 1.49
N ALA A 43 -2.28 6.92 0.30
CA ALA A 43 -3.12 7.18 -0.87
C ALA A 43 -3.77 5.90 -1.41
N ASP A 44 -3.01 4.81 -1.48
CA ASP A 44 -3.49 3.55 -2.00
C ASP A 44 -4.51 2.89 -1.05
N THR A 45 -4.27 2.93 0.27
CA THR A 45 -5.27 2.48 1.26
C THR A 45 -6.58 3.23 1.09
N ASN A 46 -6.55 4.57 1.04
CA ASN A 46 -7.76 5.36 0.83
C ASN A 46 -8.45 5.05 -0.51
N SER A 47 -7.69 4.84 -1.58
CA SER A 47 -8.23 4.50 -2.90
C SER A 47 -8.93 3.14 -2.89
N VAL A 48 -8.32 2.14 -2.25
CA VAL A 48 -8.88 0.79 -2.10
C VAL A 48 -10.17 0.86 -1.27
N THR A 49 -10.12 1.45 -0.08
CA THR A 49 -11.30 1.60 0.79
C THR A 49 -12.43 2.34 0.08
N PHE A 50 -12.12 3.44 -0.64
CA PHE A 50 -13.12 4.18 -1.40
C PHE A 50 -13.77 3.34 -2.51
N LYS A 51 -12.96 2.57 -3.27
CA LYS A 51 -13.46 1.69 -4.34
C LYS A 51 -14.34 0.56 -3.79
N LEU A 52 -13.95 -0.04 -2.67
CA LEU A 52 -14.72 -1.08 -1.99
C LEU A 52 -16.03 -0.53 -1.45
N ASN A 53 -15.99 0.62 -0.77
CA ASN A 53 -17.20 1.30 -0.28
C ASN A 53 -18.13 1.77 -1.41
N SER A 54 -17.59 2.03 -2.60
CA SER A 54 -18.37 2.40 -3.78
C SER A 54 -18.96 1.19 -4.53
N GLY A 55 -18.68 -0.05 -4.10
CA GLY A 55 -19.13 -1.25 -4.81
C GLY A 55 -18.40 -1.50 -6.15
N TYR A 56 -17.27 -0.81 -6.38
CA TYR A 56 -16.55 -0.85 -7.66
C TYR A 56 -15.07 -1.19 -7.43
N HIS A 57 -14.80 -2.48 -7.25
CA HIS A 57 -13.45 -3.01 -7.16
C HIS A 57 -13.26 -4.16 -8.18
N PRO A 58 -12.14 -4.21 -8.94
CA PRO A 58 -11.93 -5.23 -9.96
C PRO A 58 -11.85 -6.65 -9.39
N ASN A 59 -11.30 -6.79 -8.18
CA ASN A 59 -11.29 -8.05 -7.46
C ASN A 59 -12.66 -8.29 -6.81
N ARG A 60 -13.49 -9.09 -7.48
CA ARG A 60 -14.84 -9.45 -7.03
C ARG A 60 -14.85 -10.21 -5.70
N HIS A 61 -13.87 -11.07 -5.45
CA HIS A 61 -13.77 -11.82 -4.20
C HIS A 61 -13.56 -10.89 -3.00
N LEU A 62 -12.61 -9.97 -3.13
CA LEU A 62 -12.39 -8.93 -2.12
C LEU A 62 -13.66 -8.08 -1.89
N LEU A 63 -14.33 -7.69 -2.97
CA LEU A 63 -15.55 -6.90 -2.87
C LEU A 63 -16.68 -7.65 -2.14
N GLU A 64 -16.90 -8.93 -2.47
CA GLU A 64 -17.91 -9.76 -1.81
C GLU A 64 -17.63 -9.96 -0.32
N LEU A 65 -16.36 -10.11 0.07
CA LEU A 65 -15.95 -10.16 1.47
C LEU A 65 -16.16 -8.81 2.16
N TRP A 66 -15.81 -7.71 1.50
CA TRP A 66 -16.02 -6.36 2.02
C TRP A 66 -17.51 -6.04 2.21
N GLU A 67 -18.38 -6.40 1.28
CA GLU A 67 -19.82 -6.24 1.41
C GLU A 67 -20.41 -7.12 2.53
N ARG A 68 -19.83 -8.30 2.77
CA ARG A 68 -20.29 -9.24 3.80
C ARG A 68 -19.88 -8.85 5.21
N TYR A 69 -18.62 -8.45 5.40
CA TYR A 69 -18.03 -8.22 6.72
C TYR A 69 -17.86 -6.73 7.04
N GLY A 70 -17.95 -5.85 6.05
CA GLY A 70 -17.72 -4.43 6.19
C GLY A 70 -16.27 -4.08 6.48
N GLU A 71 -15.97 -2.78 6.56
CA GLU A 71 -14.64 -2.27 6.91
C GLU A 71 -14.15 -2.80 8.27
N GLU A 72 -15.05 -3.01 9.23
CA GLU A 72 -14.71 -3.54 10.56
C GLU A 72 -14.17 -4.99 10.52
N GLY A 73 -14.50 -5.76 9.48
CA GLY A 73 -13.96 -7.10 9.28
C GLY A 73 -12.60 -7.13 8.58
N PHE A 74 -12.04 -5.95 8.25
CA PHE A 74 -10.77 -5.83 7.55
C PHE A 74 -9.76 -5.05 8.40
N ALA A 75 -8.55 -5.58 8.47
CA ALA A 75 -7.39 -4.89 9.03
C ALA A 75 -6.40 -4.54 7.91
N VAL A 76 -5.96 -3.28 7.88
CA VAL A 76 -4.91 -2.85 6.96
C VAL A 76 -3.58 -2.89 7.68
N GLU A 77 -2.68 -3.75 7.21
CA GLU A 77 -1.34 -3.90 7.76
C GLU A 77 -0.27 -3.57 6.71
N VAL A 78 0.81 -2.93 7.15
CA VAL A 78 2.00 -2.74 6.33
C VAL A 78 2.93 -3.92 6.57
N LEU A 79 3.09 -4.79 5.57
CA LEU A 79 3.96 -5.97 5.70
C LEU A 79 5.43 -5.60 5.61
N GLU A 80 5.76 -4.77 4.63
CA GLU A 80 7.13 -4.36 4.33
C GLU A 80 7.14 -2.92 3.81
N THR A 81 8.15 -2.15 4.17
CA THR A 81 8.36 -0.78 3.68
C THR A 81 9.69 -0.66 2.99
N LEU A 82 9.75 0.07 1.89
CA LEU A 82 10.98 0.41 1.18
C LEU A 82 11.38 1.86 1.45
N ASP A 83 12.57 2.03 1.99
CA ASP A 83 13.20 3.34 2.15
C ASP A 83 13.66 3.92 0.81
N TYR A 84 13.82 5.23 0.76
CA TYR A 84 14.39 5.90 -0.42
C TYR A 84 15.92 5.79 -0.35
N ARG A 85 16.55 5.36 -1.44
CA ARG A 85 18.01 5.25 -1.55
C ARG A 85 18.66 6.63 -1.65
N ASP A 86 18.05 7.55 -2.39
CA ASP A 86 18.50 8.94 -2.54
C ASP A 86 17.39 9.95 -2.28
N GLU A 87 17.79 11.21 -2.09
CA GLU A 87 16.88 12.33 -2.01
C GLU A 87 16.19 12.69 -3.34
N SER A 88 16.79 12.35 -4.49
CA SER A 88 16.22 12.64 -5.81
C SER A 88 15.35 11.52 -6.40
N ASP A 89 15.25 10.38 -5.74
CA ASP A 89 14.58 9.22 -6.35
C ASP A 89 13.08 9.41 -6.50
N ASP A 90 12.55 9.03 -7.66
CA ASP A 90 11.11 8.99 -7.90
C ASP A 90 10.52 7.69 -7.33
N PRO A 91 9.41 7.73 -6.57
CA PRO A 91 8.68 6.52 -6.17
C PRO A 91 8.34 5.58 -7.34
N ALA A 92 8.22 6.09 -8.57
CA ALA A 92 8.01 5.30 -9.78
C ALA A 92 9.19 4.36 -10.10
N ASP A 93 10.42 4.72 -9.74
CA ASP A 93 11.62 3.92 -9.99
C ASP A 93 11.65 2.64 -9.12
N TYR A 94 10.88 2.63 -8.03
CA TYR A 94 10.76 1.50 -7.10
C TYR A 94 9.66 0.52 -7.49
N LYS A 95 8.97 0.72 -8.62
CA LYS A 95 7.86 -0.14 -9.02
C LYS A 95 8.28 -1.62 -9.05
N ASP A 96 9.39 -1.94 -9.71
CA ASP A 96 9.82 -3.33 -9.89
C ASP A 96 10.29 -3.95 -8.56
N GLU A 97 10.93 -3.18 -7.69
CA GLU A 97 11.32 -3.62 -6.34
C GLU A 97 10.09 -3.88 -5.45
N LEU A 98 9.08 -3.01 -5.52
CA LEU A 98 7.82 -3.18 -4.80
C LEU A 98 7.02 -4.38 -5.32
N ASP A 99 7.01 -4.60 -6.64
CA ASP A 99 6.38 -5.76 -7.28
C ASP A 99 7.07 -7.06 -6.81
N GLN A 100 8.40 -7.09 -6.81
CA GLN A 100 9.17 -8.23 -6.29
C GLN A 100 8.93 -8.48 -4.79
N LEU A 101 8.88 -7.41 -3.98
CA LEU A 101 8.60 -7.53 -2.55
C LEU A 101 7.21 -8.10 -2.30
N ARG A 102 6.20 -7.67 -3.07
CA ARG A 102 4.85 -8.22 -3.02
C ARG A 102 4.86 -9.71 -3.37
N ASP A 103 5.56 -10.09 -4.43
CA ASP A 103 5.59 -11.48 -4.89
C ASP A 103 6.29 -12.39 -3.85
N LEU A 104 7.36 -11.91 -3.21
CA LEU A 104 7.96 -12.59 -2.06
C LEU A 104 6.99 -12.74 -0.88
N CYS A 105 6.19 -11.71 -0.59
CA CYS A 105 5.15 -11.80 0.43
C CYS A 105 4.06 -12.83 0.07
N LEU A 106 3.65 -12.91 -1.20
CA LEU A 106 2.70 -13.92 -1.69
C LEU A 106 3.24 -15.34 -1.54
N GLU A 107 4.54 -15.56 -1.80
CA GLU A 107 5.16 -16.87 -1.62
C GLU A 107 5.29 -17.27 -0.14
N ARG A 108 5.42 -16.28 0.75
CA ARG A 108 5.59 -16.51 2.20
C ARG A 108 4.29 -16.90 2.90
N ASP A 109 3.16 -16.34 2.47
CA ASP A 109 1.85 -16.60 3.06
C ASP A 109 0.91 -17.29 2.06
N PRO A 110 0.55 -18.57 2.28
CA PRO A 110 -0.34 -19.30 1.37
C PRO A 110 -1.77 -18.73 1.33
N ASN A 111 -2.17 -17.91 2.29
CA ASN A 111 -3.48 -17.23 2.31
C ASN A 111 -3.42 -15.85 1.64
N ALA A 112 -2.25 -15.45 1.16
CA ALA A 112 -2.07 -14.17 0.50
C ALA A 112 -2.55 -14.22 -0.96
N LEU A 113 -3.33 -13.21 -1.33
CA LEU A 113 -3.91 -13.03 -2.64
C LEU A 113 -3.52 -11.66 -3.19
N LEU A 114 -3.43 -11.56 -4.51
CA LEU A 114 -3.29 -10.25 -5.15
C LEU A 114 -4.54 -9.41 -4.93
N LEU A 115 -4.36 -8.17 -4.45
CA LEU A 115 -5.45 -7.22 -4.30
C LEU A 115 -6.05 -6.84 -5.66
N TRP A 116 -5.18 -6.55 -6.64
CA TRP A 116 -5.58 -6.31 -8.03
C TRP A 116 -5.58 -7.64 -8.80
N LYS A 117 -6.75 -8.04 -9.31
CA LYS A 117 -6.95 -9.18 -10.21
C LYS A 117 -7.52 -8.70 -11.53
#